data_AF-A0A8B6G0L6-F1
#
_entry.id   AF-A0A8B6G0L6-F1
#
_cell.length_a   1.000
_cell.length_b   1.000
_cell.length_c   1.000
_cell.angle_alpha   90.00
_cell.angle_beta   90.00
_cell.angle_gamma   90.00
#
_symmetry.space_group_name_H-M   'P 1'
#
loop_
_entity.id
_entity.type
_entity.pdbx_description
1 polymer ?
#
loop_
_entity_poly.entity_id
_entity_poly.type
_entity_poly.pdbx_seq_one_letter_code
_entity_poly.pdbx_strand_id
1 'polypeptide(L)'
;METFRGNIFSPLDDLEVLHISHDLLSTYPKESWSDFHNITKVFSYGGPSNRSFADLFSVMKNLKYLHSHIQIHVLRNCMFHAFAKTPLKYLEINGTIMTIEQDTFSPLAFLSSLVIPNARFLKLSNTLPALHVFKNRHMDELTLNNNFT
;
A
#
# COMPACT_ATOMS: atom_id res chain seq x y z
N MET A 1 26.00 15.23 0.81
CA MET A 1 24.79 14.41 0.57
C MET A 1 25.23 13.32 -0.40
N GLU A 2 25.47 12.11 0.09
CA GLU A 2 25.82 10.98 -0.79
C GLU A 2 24.57 10.57 -1.57
N THR A 3 24.52 10.88 -2.86
CA THR A 3 23.60 10.23 -3.78
C THR A 3 24.10 8.81 -4.00
N PHE A 4 23.48 7.84 -3.32
CA PHE A 4 23.72 6.42 -3.59
C PHE A 4 23.35 6.14 -5.06
N ARG A 5 24.38 5.96 -5.90
CA ARG A 5 24.26 5.54 -7.29
C ARG A 5 24.60 4.06 -7.36
N GLY A 6 23.57 3.23 -7.18
CA GLY A 6 23.67 1.78 -7.22
C GLY A 6 22.49 1.16 -6.49
N ASN A 7 22.13 -0.05 -6.90
CA ASN A 7 21.12 -0.79 -6.17
C ASN A 7 21.73 -1.31 -4.86
N ILE A 8 21.34 -0.71 -3.74
CA ILE A 8 21.90 -1.02 -2.42
C ILE A 8 21.46 -2.41 -1.91
N PHE A 9 20.51 -3.05 -2.60
CA PHE A 9 19.98 -4.36 -2.24
C PHE A 9 20.29 -5.46 -3.27
N SER A 10 21.05 -5.17 -4.32
CA SER A 10 21.45 -6.19 -5.31
C SER A 10 22.20 -7.39 -4.72
N PRO A 11 22.92 -7.31 -3.58
CA PRO A 11 23.49 -8.51 -2.97
C PRO A 11 22.45 -9.40 -2.26
N LEU A 12 21.20 -8.96 -2.16
CA LEU A 12 20.12 -9.62 -1.43
C LEU A 12 19.10 -10.25 -2.40
N ASP A 13 19.58 -10.96 -3.42
CA ASP A 13 18.74 -11.53 -4.46
C ASP A 13 17.65 -12.47 -3.89
N ASP A 14 17.92 -13.18 -2.79
CA ASP A 14 16.93 -14.08 -2.16
C ASP A 14 15.99 -13.38 -1.16
N LEU A 15 16.04 -12.05 -1.03
CA LEU A 15 15.20 -11.33 -0.08
C LEU A 15 13.73 -11.33 -0.53
N GLU A 16 12.87 -11.92 0.30
CA GLU A 16 11.42 -11.98 0.04
C GLU A 16 10.60 -11.03 0.91
N VAL A 17 11.14 -10.65 2.08
CA VAL A 17 10.45 -9.87 3.11
C VAL A 17 11.24 -8.62 3.43
N LEU A 18 10.61 -7.46 3.29
CA LEU A 18 11.23 -6.17 3.57
C LEU A 18 10.48 -5.45 4.70
N HIS A 19 11.24 -5.09 5.73
CA HIS A 19 10.80 -4.17 6.79
C HIS A 19 11.48 -2.83 6.55
N ILE A 20 10.70 -1.76 6.38
CA ILE A 20 11.27 -0.48 5.94
C ILE A 20 10.52 0.74 6.47
N SER A 21 11.24 1.82 6.75
CA SER A 21 10.61 3.09 7.10
C SER A 21 10.22 3.91 5.87
N HIS A 22 9.16 4.73 5.97
CA HIS A 22 8.80 5.67 4.90
C HIS A 22 9.88 6.71 4.65
N ASP A 23 10.62 7.09 5.69
CA ASP A 23 11.75 8.02 5.57
C ASP A 23 12.83 7.43 4.66
N LEU A 24 13.12 6.14 4.79
CA LEU A 24 14.06 5.46 3.92
C LEU A 24 13.54 5.38 2.48
N LEU A 25 12.28 4.94 2.31
CA LEU A 25 11.62 4.84 0.99
C LEU A 25 11.55 6.19 0.26
N SER A 26 11.37 7.27 1.00
CA SER A 26 11.28 8.63 0.45
C SER A 26 12.63 9.32 0.32
N THR A 27 13.69 8.81 0.92
CA THR A 27 15.05 9.36 0.80
C THR A 27 15.71 8.91 -0.49
N TYR A 28 15.53 7.64 -0.88
CA TYR A 28 16.21 7.09 -2.05
C TYR A 28 15.38 7.23 -3.34
N PRO A 29 16.04 7.49 -4.48
CA PRO A 29 15.38 7.55 -5.78
C PRO A 29 14.83 6.17 -6.17
N LYS A 30 13.84 6.15 -7.08
CA LYS A 30 13.11 4.92 -7.45
C LYS A 30 14.05 3.81 -7.95
N GLU A 31 15.11 4.22 -8.63
CA GLU A 31 16.14 3.36 -9.21
C GLU A 31 16.95 2.61 -8.15
N SER A 32 17.01 3.09 -6.90
CA SER A 32 17.69 2.38 -5.80
C SER A 32 16.94 1.13 -5.34
N TRP A 33 15.71 0.93 -5.83
CA TRP A 33 14.81 -0.16 -5.45
C TRP A 33 14.52 -1.13 -6.62
N SER A 34 15.23 -1.00 -7.75
CA SER A 34 14.87 -1.67 -9.01
C SER A 34 14.96 -3.19 -8.96
N ASP A 35 15.85 -3.74 -8.14
CA ASP A 35 16.18 -5.18 -8.10
C ASP A 35 15.41 -5.93 -6.99
N PHE A 36 14.38 -5.31 -6.40
CA PHE A 36 13.43 -5.99 -5.52
C PHE A 36 12.46 -6.89 -6.28
N HIS A 37 13.02 -7.73 -7.14
CA HIS A 37 12.26 -8.68 -7.94
C HIS A 37 11.69 -9.81 -7.08
N ASN A 38 12.36 -10.21 -6.00
CA ASN A 38 11.91 -11.33 -5.17
C ASN A 38 11.09 -10.92 -3.94
N ILE A 39 10.95 -9.61 -3.68
CA ILE A 39 10.11 -9.11 -2.59
C ILE A 39 8.64 -9.45 -2.84
N THR A 40 8.08 -10.24 -1.92
CA THR A 40 6.67 -10.61 -1.91
C THR A 40 5.91 -10.04 -0.72
N LYS A 41 6.62 -9.63 0.35
CA LYS A 41 6.01 -9.04 1.55
C LYS A 41 6.74 -7.78 1.97
N VAL A 42 5.97 -6.74 2.25
CA VAL A 42 6.49 -5.48 2.76
C VAL A 42 5.73 -5.07 4.01
N PHE A 43 6.49 -4.75 5.04
CA PHE A 43 6.02 -4.04 6.21
C PHE A 43 6.65 -2.66 6.19
N SER A 44 5.82 -1.63 6.02
CA SER A 44 6.27 -0.25 5.96
C SER A 44 5.69 0.58 7.10
N TYR A 45 6.54 1.41 7.70
CA TYR A 45 6.19 2.21 8.87
C TYR A 45 6.72 3.64 8.72
N GLY A 46 5.95 4.65 9.09
CA GLY A 46 6.51 6.00 9.10
C GLY A 46 5.50 7.11 9.31
N GLY A 47 6.04 8.33 9.33
CA GLY A 47 5.28 9.56 9.45
C GLY A 47 4.53 9.94 8.17
N PRO A 48 4.01 11.18 8.08
CA PRO A 48 3.31 11.65 6.90
C PRO A 48 4.25 11.66 5.68
N SER A 49 3.93 10.86 4.67
CA SER A 49 4.63 10.87 3.38
C SER A 49 3.85 11.73 2.39
N ASN A 50 4.54 12.68 1.75
CA ASN A 50 4.01 13.41 0.60
C ASN A 50 4.08 12.60 -0.70
N ARG A 51 4.78 11.45 -0.71
CA ARG A 51 4.84 10.53 -1.87
C ARG A 51 3.68 9.57 -1.86
N SER A 52 3.15 9.25 -3.04
CA SER A 52 2.09 8.26 -3.19
C SER A 52 2.63 6.84 -2.97
N PHE A 53 1.77 5.91 -2.54
CA PHE A 53 2.10 4.46 -2.55
C PHE A 53 2.60 4.01 -3.92
N ALA A 54 2.03 4.58 -4.98
CA ALA A 54 2.44 4.27 -6.33
C ALA A 54 3.92 4.59 -6.59
N ASP A 55 4.42 5.69 -6.03
CA ASP A 55 5.84 6.04 -6.15
C ASP A 55 6.73 5.11 -5.34
N LEU A 56 6.31 4.74 -4.14
CA LEU A 56 7.11 3.96 -3.20
C LEU A 56 7.25 2.48 -3.60
N PHE A 57 6.19 1.87 -4.14
CA PHE A 57 6.12 0.42 -4.30
C PHE A 57 6.05 -0.05 -5.77
N SER A 58 6.04 0.86 -6.75
CA SER A 58 5.93 0.51 -8.19
C SER A 58 7.04 -0.36 -8.74
N VAL A 59 8.19 -0.43 -8.06
CA VAL A 59 9.33 -1.29 -8.40
C VAL A 59 9.15 -2.74 -7.96
N MET A 60 8.29 -2.99 -6.96
CA MET A 60 8.10 -4.31 -6.33
C MET A 60 7.05 -5.12 -7.08
N LYS A 61 7.39 -5.56 -8.29
CA LYS A 61 6.44 -6.18 -9.25
C LYS A 61 5.81 -7.48 -8.73
N ASN A 62 6.47 -8.18 -7.82
CA ASN A 62 6.03 -9.46 -7.26
C ASN A 62 5.41 -9.33 -5.86
N LEU A 63 5.11 -8.10 -5.41
CA LEU A 63 4.51 -7.85 -4.11
C LEU A 63 3.13 -8.51 -4.00
N LYS A 64 2.96 -9.33 -2.96
CA LYS A 64 1.73 -10.07 -2.65
C LYS A 64 1.06 -9.57 -1.37
N TYR A 65 1.86 -9.08 -0.42
CA TYR A 65 1.39 -8.62 0.89
C TYR A 65 1.99 -7.26 1.21
N LEU A 66 1.12 -6.30 1.51
CA LEU A 66 1.53 -4.98 1.96
C LEU A 66 0.85 -4.67 3.29
N HIS A 67 1.65 -4.52 4.34
CA HIS A 67 1.24 -3.88 5.58
C HIS A 67 1.86 -2.48 5.60
N SER A 68 1.03 -1.46 5.72
CA SER A 68 1.50 -0.08 5.73
C SER A 68 0.88 0.72 6.86
N HIS A 69 1.74 1.24 7.73
CA HIS A 69 1.35 2.17 8.77
C HIS A 69 1.67 3.60 8.32
N ILE A 70 0.65 4.32 7.85
CA ILE A 70 0.74 5.68 7.27
C ILE A 70 -0.05 6.70 8.11
N GLN A 71 0.48 7.91 8.23
CA GLN A 71 -0.32 9.06 8.67
C GLN A 71 -0.98 9.74 7.47
N ILE A 72 -2.03 9.10 6.93
CA ILE A 72 -2.83 9.65 5.83
C ILE A 72 -4.29 9.75 6.25
N HIS A 73 -4.92 10.88 5.90
CA HIS A 73 -6.33 11.15 6.17
C HIS A 73 -7.27 10.84 5.00
N VAL A 74 -6.74 10.84 3.77
CA VAL A 74 -7.52 10.62 2.55
C VAL A 74 -6.83 9.58 1.69
N LEU A 75 -7.48 8.44 1.46
CA LEU A 75 -7.06 7.50 0.42
C LEU A 75 -7.64 7.99 -0.91
N ARG A 76 -6.76 8.36 -1.84
CA ARG A 76 -7.13 8.91 -3.15
C ARG A 76 -7.24 7.83 -4.20
N ASN A 77 -8.03 8.09 -5.24
CA ASN A 77 -8.31 7.13 -6.30
C ASN A 77 -7.05 6.60 -7.03
N CYS A 78 -6.01 7.43 -7.12
CA CYS A 78 -4.77 7.11 -7.82
C CYS A 78 -3.70 6.44 -6.95
N MET A 79 -3.94 6.33 -5.63
CA MET A 79 -2.92 5.91 -4.66
C MET A 79 -2.36 4.52 -4.96
N PHE A 80 -3.18 3.63 -5.50
CA PHE A 80 -2.84 2.22 -5.73
C PHE A 80 -2.55 1.87 -7.20
N HIS A 81 -2.44 2.85 -8.11
CA HIS A 81 -2.23 2.58 -9.54
C HIS A 81 -0.98 1.75 -9.86
N ALA A 82 0.08 1.87 -9.05
CA ALA A 82 1.27 1.04 -9.26
C ALA A 82 1.02 -0.46 -9.08
N PHE A 83 0.00 -0.82 -8.30
CA PHE A 83 -0.34 -2.20 -8.03
C PHE A 83 -1.23 -2.83 -9.11
N ALA A 84 -1.61 -2.06 -10.15
CA ALA A 84 -2.48 -2.52 -11.23
C ALA A 84 -1.99 -3.79 -11.96
N LYS A 85 -0.68 -4.03 -11.94
CA LYS A 85 -0.04 -5.19 -12.57
C LYS A 85 0.67 -6.10 -11.55
N THR A 86 0.45 -5.89 -10.26
CA THR A 86 1.08 -6.67 -9.20
C THR A 86 0.14 -7.77 -8.71
N PRO A 87 0.64 -8.91 -8.23
CA PRO A 87 -0.17 -9.97 -7.65
C PRO A 87 -0.56 -9.65 -6.19
N LEU A 88 -0.80 -8.37 -5.85
CA LEU A 88 -1.11 -7.94 -4.49
C LEU A 88 -2.45 -8.56 -4.04
N LYS A 89 -2.38 -9.45 -3.06
CA LYS A 89 -3.54 -10.17 -2.51
C LYS A 89 -4.01 -9.60 -1.18
N TYR A 90 -3.06 -9.11 -0.38
CA TYR A 90 -3.32 -8.59 0.96
C TYR A 90 -2.86 -7.14 1.08
N LEU A 91 -3.76 -6.29 1.55
CA LEU A 91 -3.48 -4.89 1.83
C LEU A 91 -4.03 -4.54 3.21
N GLU A 92 -3.12 -4.22 4.13
CA GLU A 92 -3.44 -3.60 5.40
C GLU A 92 -2.95 -2.16 5.41
N ILE A 93 -3.87 -1.24 5.69
CA ILE A 93 -3.57 0.18 5.85
C ILE A 93 -3.95 0.60 7.24
N ASN A 94 -2.93 0.78 8.07
CA ASN A 94 -3.08 1.30 9.40
C ASN A 94 -2.80 2.81 9.41
N GLY A 95 -3.76 3.60 9.89
CA GLY A 95 -3.67 5.05 9.89
C GLY A 95 -4.97 5.72 10.32
N THR A 96 -4.95 7.05 10.39
CA THR A 96 -6.12 7.88 10.75
C THR A 96 -6.91 8.28 9.50
N ILE A 97 -7.42 7.30 8.77
CA ILE A 97 -8.16 7.52 7.53
C ILE A 97 -9.54 8.09 7.84
N MET A 98 -9.86 9.24 7.25
CA MET A 98 -11.16 9.93 7.39
C MET A 98 -11.99 9.85 6.12
N THR A 99 -11.34 9.70 4.96
CA THR A 99 -12.03 9.66 3.66
C THR A 99 -11.33 8.66 2.75
N ILE A 100 -12.13 7.93 1.97
CA ILE A 100 -11.67 7.10 0.87
C ILE A 100 -12.43 7.62 -0.36
N GLU A 101 -11.70 7.99 -1.40
CA GLU A 101 -12.31 8.45 -2.64
C GLU A 101 -12.95 7.26 -3.39
N GLN A 102 -13.93 7.55 -4.22
CA GLN A 102 -14.50 6.57 -5.14
C GLN A 102 -13.38 5.91 -5.98
N ASP A 103 -13.53 4.62 -6.29
CA ASP A 103 -12.60 3.89 -7.15
C ASP A 103 -11.17 3.70 -6.61
N THR A 104 -10.90 4.06 -5.34
CA THR A 104 -9.58 3.91 -4.71
C THR A 104 -8.97 2.53 -4.88
N PHE A 105 -9.77 1.47 -4.77
CA PHE A 105 -9.26 0.10 -4.86
C PHE A 105 -9.44 -0.55 -6.24
N SER A 106 -10.00 0.18 -7.22
CA SER A 106 -10.22 -0.31 -8.59
C SER A 106 -8.95 -0.89 -9.25
N PRO A 107 -7.74 -0.33 -9.02
CA PRO A 107 -6.51 -0.89 -9.58
C PRO A 107 -6.09 -2.25 -8.98
N LEU A 108 -6.60 -2.62 -7.80
CA LEU A 108 -6.14 -3.79 -7.05
C LEU A 108 -6.81 -5.08 -7.54
N ALA A 109 -6.53 -5.49 -8.78
CA ALA A 109 -7.26 -6.57 -9.47
C ALA A 109 -7.22 -7.93 -8.75
N PHE A 110 -6.14 -8.22 -8.02
CA PHE A 110 -5.90 -9.51 -7.35
C PHE A 110 -6.16 -9.49 -5.84
N LEU A 111 -6.63 -8.36 -5.29
CA LEU A 111 -6.84 -8.22 -3.86
C LEU A 111 -7.98 -9.11 -3.39
N SER A 112 -7.69 -9.94 -2.39
CA SER A 112 -8.68 -10.79 -1.70
C SER A 112 -8.79 -10.48 -0.20
N SER A 113 -7.84 -9.72 0.36
CA SER A 113 -7.88 -9.28 1.76
C SER A 113 -7.62 -7.78 1.87
N LEU A 114 -8.58 -7.04 2.44
CA LEU A 114 -8.45 -5.62 2.76
C LEU A 114 -8.71 -5.40 4.25
N VAL A 115 -7.71 -4.84 4.94
CA VAL A 115 -7.78 -4.57 6.37
C VAL A 115 -7.49 -3.09 6.63
N ILE A 116 -8.47 -2.38 7.20
CA ILE A 116 -8.34 -0.99 7.64
C ILE A 116 -8.81 -0.96 9.11
N PRO A 117 -7.90 -1.20 10.07
CA PRO A 117 -8.26 -1.46 11.46
C PRO A 117 -8.68 -0.20 12.23
N ASN A 118 -8.38 0.99 11.70
CA ASN A 118 -8.64 2.27 12.36
C ASN A 118 -9.55 3.17 11.52
N ALA A 119 -10.65 2.62 11.02
CA ALA A 119 -11.61 3.34 10.19
C ALA A 119 -12.57 4.26 10.98
N ARG A 120 -12.38 4.47 12.30
CA ARG A 120 -13.34 5.15 13.20
C ARG A 120 -13.89 6.53 12.74
N PHE A 121 -13.22 7.22 11.84
CA PHE A 121 -13.66 8.53 11.31
C PHE A 121 -14.33 8.43 9.93
N LEU A 122 -14.41 7.23 9.38
CA LEU A 122 -14.83 6.96 8.02
C LEU A 122 -16.36 6.96 7.93
N LYS A 123 -16.91 7.93 7.22
CA LYS A 123 -18.34 7.96 6.93
C LYS A 123 -18.69 6.87 5.92
N LEU A 124 -19.73 6.07 6.22
CA LEU A 124 -20.24 5.03 5.31
C LEU A 124 -20.54 5.57 3.91
N SER A 125 -21.12 6.77 3.80
CA SER A 125 -21.42 7.44 2.53
C SER A 125 -20.21 7.62 1.62
N ASN A 126 -19.03 7.80 2.22
CA ASN A 126 -17.77 7.99 1.49
C ASN A 126 -17.08 6.65 1.21
N THR A 127 -17.43 5.61 1.96
CA THR A 127 -16.77 4.30 1.90
C THR A 127 -17.36 3.39 0.84
N LEU A 128 -18.69 3.34 0.75
CA LEU A 128 -19.40 2.45 -0.17
C LEU A 128 -18.98 2.64 -1.65
N PRO A 129 -18.79 3.88 -2.15
CA PRO A 129 -18.30 4.09 -3.51
C PRO A 129 -16.87 3.58 -3.74
N ALA A 130 -16.05 3.41 -2.70
CA ALA A 130 -14.71 2.83 -2.85
C ALA A 130 -14.75 1.29 -2.85
N LEU A 131 -15.71 0.69 -2.16
CA LEU A 131 -15.81 -0.77 -2.01
C LEU A 131 -16.60 -1.47 -3.12
N HIS A 132 -17.33 -0.73 -3.96
CA HIS A 132 -18.18 -1.33 -5.00
C HIS A 132 -17.41 -2.28 -5.94
N VAL A 133 -16.10 -2.03 -6.13
CA VAL A 133 -15.19 -2.88 -6.91
C VAL A 133 -15.13 -4.33 -6.38
N PHE A 134 -15.39 -4.54 -5.08
CA PHE A 134 -15.36 -5.84 -4.44
C PHE A 134 -16.70 -6.59 -4.49
N LYS A 135 -17.79 -5.95 -4.93
CA LYS A 135 -19.15 -6.53 -4.89
C LYS A 135 -19.26 -7.92 -5.54
N ASN A 136 -18.48 -8.15 -6.59
CA ASN A 136 -18.47 -9.40 -7.36
C ASN A 136 -17.12 -10.15 -7.26
N ARG A 137 -16.29 -9.81 -6.26
CA ARG A 137 -15.00 -10.46 -6.04
C ARG A 137 -15.09 -11.37 -4.83
N HIS A 138 -14.37 -12.49 -4.88
CA HIS A 138 -14.18 -13.32 -3.69
C HIS A 138 -13.17 -12.61 -2.77
N MET A 139 -13.66 -12.16 -1.61
CA MET A 139 -12.83 -11.58 -0.56
C MET A 139 -12.67 -12.61 0.56
N ASP A 140 -11.43 -12.97 0.85
CA ASP A 140 -11.05 -13.79 2.01
C ASP A 140 -11.25 -12.99 3.31
N GLU A 141 -10.95 -11.69 3.26
CA GLU A 141 -11.08 -10.78 4.40
C GLU A 141 -11.47 -9.36 3.95
N LEU A 142 -12.46 -8.77 4.63
CA LEU A 142 -12.77 -7.36 4.52
C LEU A 142 -13.04 -6.81 5.92
N THR A 143 -12.02 -6.17 6.49
CA THR A 143 -12.07 -5.63 7.86
C THR A 143 -12.03 -4.11 7.80
N LEU A 144 -13.15 -3.48 8.14
CA LEU A 144 -13.28 -2.03 8.30
C LEU A 144 -13.78 -1.75 9.71
N ASN A 145 -12.86 -1.69 10.67
CA ASN A 145 -13.24 -1.51 12.07
C ASN A 145 -13.70 -0.08 12.30
N ASN A 146 -15.01 0.11 12.19
CA ASN A 146 -15.73 1.30 12.61
C ASN A 146 -16.22 1.11 14.04
N ASN A 147 -15.72 1.91 14.97
CA ASN A 147 -16.42 2.13 16.23
C ASN A 147 -17.51 3.17 15.95
N PHE A 148 -18.71 2.74 15.58
CA PHE A 148 -19.88 3.61 15.54
C PHE A 148 -20.26 3.94 16.98
N THR A 149 -19.84 5.11 17.46
CA THR A 149 -20.45 5.79 18.62
C THR A 149 -21.08 7.08 18.14
#